data_AF-A0A814HG11-F1
#
_entry.id   AF-A0A814HG11-F1
#
_cell.length_a   1.000
_cell.length_b   1.000
_cell.length_c   1.000
_cell.angle_alpha   90.00
_cell.angle_beta   90.00
_cell.angle_gamma   90.00
#
_symmetry.space_group_name_H-M   'P 1'
#
loop_
_entity.id
_entity.type
_entity.pdbx_description
1 polymer ?
#
loop_
_entity_poly.entity_id
_entity_poly.type
_entity_poly.pdbx_seq_one_letter_code
_entity_poly.pdbx_strand_id
1 'polypeptide(L)'
;MVITHSHYQQLFQQETKRLSDIDIEFSHYSEFSLNHIVYHPAFLSVMEEQVMNTLAKEQIRNFSKFAGAPDEDVIKWIQYMEAVFDRAQLQPSNKFIAIQSYLTDAAKNWFRYNKSSITDWFIFKAEIIKAYQPSLNQILLKMEK
;
A
#
# COMPACT_ATOMS: atom_id res chain seq x y z
N MET A 1 21.08 -29.24 -19.95
CA MET A 1 21.78 -29.65 -18.72
C MET A 1 20.71 -29.78 -17.64
N VAL A 2 20.24 -31.00 -17.34
CA VAL A 2 19.13 -31.23 -16.39
C VAL A 2 19.76 -31.42 -15.01
N ILE A 3 19.59 -30.44 -14.13
CA ILE A 3 20.02 -30.54 -12.74
C ILE A 3 19.04 -31.50 -12.05
N THR A 4 19.50 -32.72 -11.76
CA THR A 4 18.68 -33.75 -11.12
C THR A 4 18.44 -33.42 -9.64
N HIS A 5 17.29 -33.82 -9.11
CA HIS A 5 16.88 -33.65 -7.70
C HIS A 5 17.95 -34.08 -6.67
N SER A 6 18.82 -35.03 -7.03
CA SER A 6 19.99 -35.45 -6.24
C SER A 6 20.99 -34.31 -5.96
N HIS A 7 21.14 -33.36 -6.88
CA HIS A 7 22.07 -32.23 -6.75
C HIS A 7 21.58 -31.20 -5.72
N TYR A 8 20.25 -31.00 -5.63
CA TYR A 8 19.65 -30.12 -4.61
C TYR A 8 19.80 -30.70 -3.21
N GLN A 9 19.64 -32.01 -3.06
CA GLN A 9 19.81 -32.69 -1.77
C GLN A 9 21.27 -32.59 -1.30
N GLN A 10 22.24 -32.69 -2.21
CA GLN A 10 23.66 -32.52 -1.88
C GLN A 10 24.00 -31.10 -1.44
N LEU A 11 23.50 -30.08 -2.15
CA LEU A 11 23.71 -28.67 -1.76
C LEU A 11 23.09 -28.35 -0.40
N PHE A 12 21.90 -28.90 -0.12
CA PHE A 12 21.22 -28.70 1.16
C PHE A 12 22.02 -29.32 2.33
N GLN A 13 22.52 -30.55 2.16
CA GLN A 13 23.34 -31.20 3.19
C GLN A 13 24.69 -30.50 3.41
N GLN A 14 25.25 -29.88 2.37
CA GLN A 14 26.51 -29.15 2.49
C GLN A 14 26.33 -27.85 3.29
N GLU A 15 25.21 -27.16 3.11
CA GLU A 15 24.93 -25.90 3.81
C GLU A 15 24.55 -26.14 5.29
N THR A 16 23.82 -27.20 5.60
CA THR A 16 23.50 -27.54 7.00
C THR A 16 24.74 -27.88 7.81
N LYS A 17 25.72 -28.56 7.19
CA LYS A 17 27.01 -28.84 7.81
C LYS A 17 27.85 -27.56 8.02
N ARG A 18 27.75 -26.58 7.12
CA ARG A 18 28.44 -25.29 7.30
C ARG A 18 27.87 -24.49 8.48
N LEU A 19 26.58 -24.60 8.73
CA LEU A 19 25.89 -23.89 9.80
C LEU A 19 26.09 -24.52 11.19
N SER A 20 26.39 -25.83 11.27
CA SER A 20 26.69 -26.49 12.55
C SER A 20 28.07 -26.15 13.12
N ASP A 21 28.98 -25.66 12.28
CA ASP A 21 30.38 -25.38 12.65
C ASP A 21 30.59 -23.93 13.11
N ILE A 22 29.52 -23.13 13.25
CA ILE A 22 29.59 -21.76 13.77
C ILE A 22 29.46 -21.81 15.30
N ASP A 23 30.59 -22.01 15.98
CA ASP A 23 30.73 -21.77 17.42
C ASP A 23 30.48 -20.28 17.73
N ILE A 24 29.46 -20.01 18.53
CA ILE A 24 29.06 -18.66 18.94
C ILE A 24 29.92 -18.25 20.15
N GLU A 25 30.98 -17.48 19.92
CA GLU A 25 31.62 -16.69 21.00
C GLU A 25 30.69 -15.55 21.41
N PHE A 26 29.93 -15.76 22.49
CA PHE A 26 29.14 -14.73 23.16
C PHE A 26 29.89 -14.29 24.42
N SER A 27 30.46 -13.09 24.44
CA SER A 27 30.73 -12.44 25.72
C SER A 27 30.65 -10.92 25.63
N HIS A 28 30.05 -10.36 26.67
CA HIS A 28 29.95 -8.94 27.03
C HIS A 28 29.09 -8.06 26.13
N TYR A 29 27.79 -8.02 26.43
CA TYR A 29 27.15 -6.79 26.91
C TYR A 29 25.98 -7.16 27.83
N SER A 30 26.15 -6.86 29.12
CA SER A 30 25.17 -7.00 30.18
C SER A 30 24.14 -5.86 30.15
N GLU A 31 22.88 -6.25 30.23
CA GLU A 31 21.79 -5.61 31.00
C GLU A 31 21.34 -4.20 30.59
N PHE A 32 20.25 -4.13 29.82
CA PHE A 32 19.00 -3.48 30.24
C PHE A 32 17.83 -4.01 29.37
N SER A 33 16.64 -4.08 29.97
CA SER A 33 15.63 -5.13 29.81
C SER A 33 14.73 -5.11 28.56
N LEU A 34 14.37 -6.33 28.13
CA LEU A 34 13.10 -6.77 27.52
C LEU A 34 12.67 -6.11 26.20
N ASN A 35 13.10 -6.72 25.09
CA ASN A 35 12.22 -7.07 23.99
C ASN A 35 12.75 -8.36 23.36
N HIS A 36 11.96 -9.43 23.43
CA HIS A 36 12.25 -10.69 22.78
C HIS A 36 12.25 -10.44 21.27
N ILE A 37 13.40 -10.13 20.68
CA ILE A 37 13.55 -10.09 19.22
C ILE A 37 13.47 -11.54 18.77
N VAL A 38 12.25 -11.96 18.42
CA VAL A 38 12.04 -13.16 17.62
C VAL A 38 12.79 -12.91 16.31
N TYR A 39 13.93 -13.58 16.14
CA TYR A 39 14.60 -13.64 14.86
C TYR A 39 13.66 -14.33 13.88
N HIS A 40 12.84 -13.55 13.18
CA HIS A 40 12.17 -14.02 11.98
C HIS A 40 13.27 -14.22 10.94
N PRO A 41 13.45 -15.44 10.40
CA PRO A 41 14.43 -15.65 9.34
C PRO A 41 14.08 -14.73 8.17
N ALA A 42 15.05 -13.94 7.70
CA ALA A 42 14.91 -12.94 6.64
C ALA A 42 14.27 -13.50 5.34
N PHE A 43 14.24 -14.83 5.20
CA PHE A 43 13.55 -15.53 4.13
C PHE A 43 12.02 -15.30 4.14
N LEU A 44 11.40 -15.16 5.32
CA LEU A 44 9.98 -14.81 5.43
C LEU A 44 9.74 -13.34 5.08
N SER A 45 10.64 -12.44 5.47
CA SER A 45 10.54 -11.00 5.18
C SER A 45 10.62 -10.70 3.69
N VAL A 46 11.51 -11.36 2.94
CA VAL A 46 11.63 -11.16 1.49
C VAL A 46 10.41 -11.72 0.75
N MET A 47 9.87 -12.87 1.19
CA MET A 47 8.62 -13.40 0.65
C MET A 47 7.42 -12.52 0.99
N GLU A 48 7.31 -12.02 2.22
CA GLU A 48 6.26 -11.09 2.66
C GLU A 48 6.34 -9.79 1.86
N GLU A 49 7.53 -9.23 1.65
CA GLU A 49 7.72 -8.00 0.86
C GLU A 49 7.36 -8.22 -0.62
N GLN A 50 7.69 -9.38 -1.19
CA GLN A 50 7.34 -9.73 -2.57
C GLN A 50 5.84 -10.02 -2.73
N VAL A 51 5.23 -10.71 -1.77
CA VAL A 51 3.78 -10.97 -1.74
C VAL A 51 3.01 -9.67 -1.54
N MET A 52 3.44 -8.80 -0.63
CA MET A 52 2.86 -7.48 -0.42
C MET A 52 3.04 -6.57 -1.63
N ASN A 53 4.19 -6.61 -2.31
CA ASN A 53 4.40 -5.87 -3.56
C ASN A 53 3.52 -6.39 -4.71
N THR A 54 3.33 -7.70 -4.80
CA THR A 54 2.50 -8.31 -5.86
C THR A 54 1.02 -8.06 -5.59
N LEU A 55 0.57 -8.23 -4.34
CA LEU A 55 -0.77 -7.91 -3.90
C LEU A 55 -1.06 -6.42 -4.01
N ALA A 56 -0.13 -5.54 -3.65
CA ALA A 56 -0.25 -4.10 -3.85
C ALA A 56 -0.35 -3.76 -5.34
N LYS A 57 0.50 -4.35 -6.21
CA LYS A 57 0.44 -4.13 -7.66
C LYS A 57 -0.86 -4.63 -8.31
N GLU A 58 -1.40 -5.77 -7.86
CA GLU A 58 -2.68 -6.31 -8.33
C GLU A 58 -3.87 -5.51 -7.81
N GLN A 59 -3.84 -5.07 -6.55
CA GLN A 59 -4.86 -4.19 -5.98
C GLN A 59 -4.87 -2.82 -6.69
N ILE A 60 -3.68 -2.26 -6.99
CA ILE A 60 -3.49 -1.03 -7.79
C ILE A 60 -4.20 -1.10 -9.14
N ARG A 61 -4.20 -2.26 -9.82
CA ARG A 61 -4.90 -2.40 -11.11
C ARG A 61 -6.42 -2.52 -11.01
N ASN A 62 -6.95 -3.00 -9.90
CA ASN A 62 -8.37 -3.32 -9.73
C ASN A 62 -9.13 -2.32 -8.83
N PHE A 63 -8.53 -1.19 -8.46
CA PHE A 63 -9.20 -0.24 -7.58
C PHE A 63 -10.41 0.45 -8.21
N SER A 64 -11.39 0.74 -7.35
CA SER A 64 -12.58 1.49 -7.74
C SER A 64 -12.17 2.89 -8.19
N LYS A 65 -12.38 3.15 -9.48
CA LYS A 65 -12.28 4.51 -10.01
C LYS A 65 -13.43 5.34 -9.45
N PHE A 66 -13.20 6.64 -9.32
CA PHE A 66 -14.20 7.59 -8.88
C PHE A 66 -14.69 8.39 -10.07
N ALA A 67 -15.99 8.25 -10.36
CA ALA A 67 -16.64 8.95 -11.47
C ALA A 67 -17.22 10.30 -11.03
N GLY A 68 -17.52 10.44 -9.73
CA GLY A 68 -18.20 11.60 -9.16
C GLY A 68 -19.72 11.49 -9.23
N ALA A 69 -20.27 10.27 -9.19
CA ALA A 69 -21.71 10.03 -9.22
C ALA A 69 -22.39 10.35 -7.87
N PRO A 70 -23.70 10.68 -7.84
CA PRO A 70 -24.39 11.12 -6.61
C PRO A 70 -24.55 10.07 -5.51
N ASP A 71 -24.31 8.81 -5.84
CA ASP A 71 -24.32 7.63 -4.98
C ASP A 71 -22.92 7.23 -4.49
N GLU A 72 -21.87 7.78 -5.09
CA GLU A 72 -20.49 7.58 -4.65
C GLU A 72 -20.17 8.44 -3.42
N ASP A 73 -19.55 7.82 -2.42
CA ASP A 73 -19.11 8.49 -1.20
C ASP A 73 -17.62 8.88 -1.35
N VAL A 74 -17.39 10.17 -1.64
CA VAL A 74 -16.03 10.70 -1.85
C VAL A 74 -15.14 10.56 -0.62
N ILE A 75 -15.69 10.64 0.60
CA ILE A 75 -14.91 10.50 1.83
C ILE A 75 -14.42 9.07 1.98
N LYS A 76 -15.31 8.08 1.82
CA LYS A 76 -14.94 6.67 1.88
C LYS A 76 -13.93 6.32 0.80
N TRP A 77 -14.13 6.83 -0.41
CA TRP A 77 -13.20 6.59 -1.51
C TRP A 77 -11.80 7.14 -1.21
N ILE A 78 -11.67 8.38 -0.74
CA ILE A 78 -10.36 8.96 -0.36
C ILE A 78 -9.71 8.17 0.76
N GLN A 79 -10.45 7.84 1.83
CA GLN A 79 -9.92 7.09 2.96
C GLN A 79 -9.35 5.74 2.51
N TYR A 80 -10.05 5.08 1.61
CA TYR A 80 -9.60 3.83 1.03
C TYR A 80 -8.33 4.02 0.19
N MET A 81 -8.28 5.02 -0.68
CA MET A 81 -7.10 5.33 -1.50
C MET A 81 -5.89 5.71 -0.64
N GLU A 82 -6.09 6.46 0.44
CA GLU A 82 -5.04 6.81 1.40
C GLU A 82 -4.45 5.54 2.04
N ALA A 83 -5.28 4.66 2.57
CA ALA A 83 -4.85 3.41 3.21
C ALA A 83 -4.08 2.49 2.24
N VAL A 84 -4.51 2.46 0.97
CA VAL A 84 -3.80 1.76 -0.09
C VAL A 84 -2.41 2.36 -0.33
N PHE A 85 -2.35 3.68 -0.52
CA PHE A 85 -1.10 4.36 -0.81
C PHE A 85 -0.12 4.31 0.37
N ASP A 86 -0.63 4.31 1.60
CA ASP A 86 0.16 4.15 2.82
C ASP A 86 0.76 2.75 2.91
N ARG A 87 -0.01 1.70 2.60
CA ARG A 87 0.51 0.32 2.54
C ARG A 87 1.57 0.15 1.45
N ALA A 88 1.42 0.87 0.34
CA ALA A 88 2.41 0.93 -0.72
C ALA A 88 3.57 1.92 -0.43
N GLN A 89 3.59 2.54 0.76
CA GLN A 89 4.61 3.49 1.21
C GLN A 89 4.86 4.64 0.20
N LEU A 90 3.81 5.10 -0.48
CA LEU A 90 3.92 6.17 -1.46
C LEU A 90 4.11 7.52 -0.77
N GLN A 91 5.11 8.27 -1.23
CA GLN A 91 5.31 9.67 -0.83
C GLN A 91 4.14 10.54 -1.32
N PRO A 92 3.80 11.66 -0.62
CA PRO A 92 2.66 12.50 -0.97
C PRO A 92 2.63 12.98 -2.44
N SER A 93 3.79 13.31 -3.01
CA SER A 93 3.93 13.66 -4.43
C SER A 93 3.52 12.51 -5.36
N ASN A 94 3.93 11.28 -5.03
CA ASN A 94 3.59 10.08 -5.80
C ASN A 94 2.11 9.73 -5.64
N LYS A 95 1.51 9.92 -4.45
CA LYS A 95 0.06 9.78 -4.23
C LYS A 95 -0.73 10.70 -5.16
N PHE A 96 -0.32 11.97 -5.24
CA PHE A 96 -0.98 12.95 -6.09
C PHE A 96 -0.86 12.65 -7.58
N ILE A 97 0.25 12.08 -8.04
CA ILE A 97 0.40 11.64 -9.43
C ILE A 97 -0.49 10.41 -9.68
N ALA A 98 -0.46 9.44 -8.76
CA ALA A 98 -1.19 8.19 -8.89
C ALA A 98 -2.71 8.40 -8.92
N ILE A 99 -3.26 9.24 -8.04
CA ILE A 99 -4.71 9.41 -7.88
C ILE A 99 -5.39 9.88 -9.17
N GLN A 100 -4.70 10.64 -10.01
CA GLN A 100 -5.22 11.15 -11.28
C GLN A 100 -5.65 10.03 -12.23
N SER A 101 -5.03 8.85 -12.12
CA SER A 101 -5.35 7.67 -12.93
C SER A 101 -6.62 6.96 -12.48
N TYR A 102 -7.10 7.25 -11.26
CA TYR A 102 -8.30 6.67 -10.67
C TYR A 102 -9.53 7.59 -10.78
N LEU A 103 -9.40 8.74 -11.43
CA LEU A 103 -10.54 9.59 -11.75
C LEU A 103 -11.11 9.22 -13.12
N THR A 104 -12.43 9.11 -13.21
CA THR A 104 -13.17 8.93 -14.46
C THR A 104 -14.24 10.00 -14.62
N ASP A 105 -14.80 10.07 -15.83
CA ASP A 105 -16.02 10.83 -16.14
C ASP A 105 -16.04 12.26 -15.58
N ALA A 106 -17.03 12.58 -14.73
CA ALA A 106 -17.24 13.91 -14.19
C ALA A 106 -16.07 14.34 -13.29
N ALA A 107 -15.58 13.45 -12.42
CA ALA A 107 -14.46 13.74 -11.53
C ALA A 107 -13.16 14.01 -12.29
N LYS A 108 -12.91 13.28 -13.38
CA LYS A 108 -11.75 13.55 -14.25
C LYS A 108 -11.85 14.90 -14.94
N ASN A 109 -13.04 15.26 -15.41
CA ASN A 109 -13.27 16.57 -16.03
C ASN A 109 -13.12 17.70 -15.01
N TRP A 110 -13.72 17.55 -13.82
CA TRP A 110 -13.55 18.49 -12.71
C TRP A 110 -12.08 18.72 -12.38
N PHE A 111 -11.29 17.63 -12.25
CA PHE A 111 -9.87 17.75 -11.95
C PHE A 111 -9.10 18.50 -13.04
N ARG A 112 -9.43 18.29 -14.32
CA ARG A 112 -8.81 19.03 -15.44
C ARG A 112 -9.04 20.53 -15.35
N TYR A 113 -10.23 20.98 -14.99
CA TYR A 113 -10.56 22.40 -14.85
C TYR A 113 -9.90 23.05 -13.62
N ASN A 114 -9.70 22.27 -12.56
CA ASN A 114 -9.14 22.77 -11.29
C ASN A 114 -7.66 22.41 -11.10
N LYS A 115 -7.01 21.82 -12.12
CA LYS A 115 -5.64 21.28 -12.00
C LYS A 115 -4.62 22.33 -11.56
N SER A 116 -4.78 23.58 -11.98
CA SER A 116 -3.85 24.66 -11.66
C SER A 116 -3.85 25.06 -10.18
N SER A 117 -4.96 24.87 -9.47
CA SER A 117 -5.08 25.17 -8.04
C SER A 117 -4.76 23.97 -7.14
N ILE A 118 -4.69 22.77 -7.70
CA ILE A 118 -4.45 21.53 -6.96
C ILE A 118 -2.99 21.11 -7.14
N THR A 119 -2.13 21.53 -6.21
CA THR A 119 -0.67 21.35 -6.33
C THR A 119 -0.12 20.09 -5.65
N ASP A 120 -0.87 19.53 -4.70
CA ASP A 120 -0.43 18.39 -3.90
C ASP A 120 -1.61 17.53 -3.43
N TRP A 121 -1.26 16.42 -2.78
CA TRP A 121 -2.20 15.45 -2.26
C TRP A 121 -3.16 16.02 -1.20
N PHE A 122 -2.68 16.94 -0.36
CA PHE A 122 -3.50 17.54 0.69
C PHE A 122 -4.57 18.46 0.10
N ILE A 123 -4.16 19.36 -0.82
CA ILE A 123 -5.10 20.26 -1.51
C ILE A 123 -6.08 19.45 -2.35
N PHE A 124 -5.63 18.39 -3.02
CA PHE A 124 -6.50 17.50 -3.78
C PHE A 124 -7.65 16.95 -2.93
N LYS A 125 -7.34 16.41 -1.73
CA LYS A 125 -8.35 15.87 -0.83
C LYS A 125 -9.37 16.93 -0.42
N ALA A 126 -8.90 18.12 -0.03
CA ALA A 126 -9.78 19.20 0.38
C ALA A 126 -10.74 19.62 -0.76
N GLU A 127 -10.22 19.83 -1.95
CA GLU A 127 -11.00 20.31 -3.09
C GLU A 127 -11.96 19.25 -3.64
N ILE A 128 -11.56 17.97 -3.69
CA ILE A 128 -12.46 16.92 -4.20
C ILE A 128 -13.59 16.60 -3.23
N ILE A 129 -13.33 16.66 -1.91
CA ILE A 129 -14.39 16.55 -0.89
C ILE A 129 -15.36 17.72 -1.04
N LYS A 130 -14.85 18.94 -1.16
CA LYS A 130 -15.68 20.13 -1.35
C LYS A 130 -16.56 20.04 -2.60
N ALA A 131 -16.04 19.44 -3.67
CA ALA A 131 -16.75 19.31 -4.94
C ALA A 131 -17.84 18.22 -4.94
N TYR A 132 -17.60 17.10 -4.26
CA TYR A 132 -18.46 15.89 -4.37
C TYR A 132 -19.15 15.47 -3.09
N GLN A 133 -18.79 16.04 -1.93
CA GLN A 133 -19.50 15.77 -0.69
C GLN A 133 -20.88 16.43 -0.76
N PRO A 134 -21.98 15.67 -0.59
CA PRO A 134 -23.31 16.24 -0.53
C PRO A 134 -23.41 17.25 0.61
N SER A 135 -23.98 18.41 0.32
CA SER A 135 -24.34 19.36 1.37
C SER A 135 -25.46 18.78 2.24
N LEU A 136 -25.54 19.25 3.50
CA LEU A 136 -26.56 18.80 4.45
C LEU A 136 -27.99 18.93 3.88
N ASN A 137 -28.26 19.99 3.12
CA ASN A 137 -29.54 20.20 2.44
C ASN A 137 -29.86 19.11 1.40
N GLN A 138 -28.87 18.65 0.64
CA GLN A 138 -29.05 17.58 -0.35
C GLN A 138 -29.29 16.22 0.32
N ILE A 139 -28.71 16.01 1.51
CA ILE A 139 -28.94 14.81 2.31
C ILE A 139 -30.38 14.80 2.83
N LEU A 140 -30.85 15.91 3.39
CA LEU A 140 -32.21 16.04 3.91
C LEU A 140 -33.27 15.81 2.81
N LEU A 141 -33.09 16.38 1.62
CA LEU A 141 -33.99 16.18 0.48
C LEU A 141 -34.05 14.73 -0.02
N LYS A 142 -33.01 13.92 0.22
CA LYS A 142 -33.02 12.48 -0.08
C LYS A 142 -33.73 11.65 1.00
N MET A 143 -33.85 12.16 2.23
CA MET A 143 -34.52 11.48 3.35
C MET A 143 -36.03 11.70 3.38
N GLU A 144 -36.54 12.73 2.69
CA GLU A 144 -37.97 13.07 2.59
C GLU A 144 -38.72 12.33 1.46
N LYS A 145 -38.03 11.45 0.71
CA LYS A 145 -38.61 10.62 -0.37
C LYS A 145 -38.60 9.15 0.02
#